data_AF-A0A7J4S773-F1
#
_entry.id   AF-A0A7J4S773-F1
#
_cell.length_a   1.000
_cell.length_b   1.000
_cell.length_c   1.000
_cell.angle_alpha   90.00
_cell.angle_beta   90.00
_cell.angle_gamma   90.00
#
_symmetry.space_group_name_H-M   'P 1'
#
loop_
_entity.id
_entity.type
_entity.pdbx_description
1 polymer ?
#
loop_
_entity_poly.entity_id
_entity_poly.type
_entity_poly.pdbx_seq_one_letter_code
_entity_poly.pdbx_strand_id
1 'polypeptide(L)'
;MPARLLPGLGMSHHVVVCPARMDRDFGRVFRRNVATAHDCYGPVVQGDYEGQPQNRVCMVGYAAPIFSVPYRHRLQRWRPQTDLGHIDVETLEYCTYRKDAFSRAAIGRWLSNVPPSNLHVLDLFYWEEREGNWEAMGLAEWDLARESFAPFNCRQFLVNALSIPEKDRKRPLYPFHESLMRHMWPEVLSEPLNPPDEGAGLSVAIRSLDQLREKISNKPPRTMATPVTRAFQRHPWLTDLARISWPTTPPAAPDRGSPAAGGHGEANG
;
A
#
# COMPACT_ATOMS: atom_id res chain seq x y z
N MET A 1 6.43 9.73 13.40
CA MET A 1 5.28 8.83 13.63
C MET A 1 5.71 7.40 13.94
N PRO A 2 6.46 6.65 13.09
CA PRO A 2 6.83 5.25 13.39
C PRO A 2 7.59 5.06 14.71
N ALA A 3 8.54 5.96 15.02
CA ALA A 3 9.30 5.93 16.28
C ALA A 3 8.46 6.16 17.55
N ARG A 4 7.24 6.71 17.42
CA ARG A 4 6.29 6.91 18.53
C ARG A 4 5.28 5.76 18.59
N LEU A 5 4.75 5.36 17.43
CA LEU A 5 3.72 4.32 17.32
C LEU A 5 4.25 2.93 17.68
N LEU A 6 5.36 2.50 17.05
CA LEU A 6 5.83 1.11 17.17
C LEU A 6 6.15 0.70 18.62
N PRO A 7 6.83 1.52 19.44
CA PRO A 7 7.04 1.18 20.86
C PRO A 7 5.73 1.00 21.64
N GLY A 8 4.71 1.82 21.34
CA GLY A 8 3.38 1.69 21.93
C GLY A 8 2.66 0.39 21.57
N LEU A 9 3.06 -0.25 20.46
CA LEU A 9 2.57 -1.56 20.00
C LEU A 9 3.46 -2.73 20.43
N GLY A 10 4.50 -2.48 21.25
CA GLY A 10 5.48 -3.50 21.62
C GLY A 10 6.40 -3.92 20.47
N MET A 11 6.52 -3.10 19.42
CA MET A 11 7.33 -3.36 18.24
C MET A 11 8.62 -2.53 18.24
N SER A 12 9.69 -3.13 17.75
CA SER A 12 10.97 -2.44 17.55
C SER A 12 10.93 -1.55 16.32
N HIS A 13 11.48 -0.35 16.43
CA HIS A 13 11.69 0.56 15.30
C HIS A 13 13.16 0.49 14.88
N HIS A 14 13.41 0.04 13.67
CA HIS A 14 14.76 -0.07 13.09
C HIS A 14 14.92 0.94 11.95
N VAL A 15 15.99 1.72 12.01
CA VAL A 15 16.35 2.66 10.93
C VAL A 15 17.46 2.01 10.10
N VAL A 16 17.19 1.80 8.81
CA VAL A 16 18.18 1.32 7.85
C VAL A 16 18.97 2.52 7.33
N VAL A 17 20.29 2.49 7.50
CA VAL A 17 21.17 3.49 6.91
C VAL A 17 21.44 3.10 5.47
N CYS A 18 20.94 3.90 4.54
CA CYS A 18 21.19 3.69 3.12
C CYS A 18 22.45 4.46 2.69
N PRO A 19 23.32 3.88 1.84
CA PRO A 19 24.44 4.61 1.28
C PRO A 19 23.96 5.80 0.45
N ALA A 20 24.77 6.86 0.37
CA ALA A 20 24.45 8.02 -0.47
C ALA A 20 24.49 7.69 -1.97
N ARG A 21 25.24 6.64 -2.34
CA ARG A 21 25.38 6.15 -3.72
C ARG A 21 25.49 4.64 -3.69
N MET A 22 24.90 4.01 -4.69
CA MET A 22 25.02 2.58 -4.91
C MET A 22 26.46 2.23 -5.30
N ASP A 23 26.99 1.16 -4.72
CA ASP A 23 28.31 0.67 -5.09
C ASP A 23 28.33 0.12 -6.54
N ARG A 24 29.53 -0.09 -7.08
CA ARG A 24 29.68 -0.53 -8.48
C ARG A 24 29.23 -1.97 -8.71
N ASP A 25 29.46 -2.86 -7.76
CA ASP A 25 29.23 -4.29 -7.95
C ASP A 25 27.76 -4.65 -7.73
N PHE A 26 27.16 -4.16 -6.64
CA PHE A 26 25.72 -4.12 -6.43
C PHE A 26 25.02 -3.44 -7.59
N GLY A 27 25.53 -2.29 -8.05
CA GLY A 27 24.96 -1.58 -9.20
C GLY A 27 25.01 -2.38 -10.51
N ARG A 28 25.98 -3.28 -10.68
CA ARG A 28 26.02 -4.20 -11.82
C ARG A 28 24.93 -5.27 -11.70
N VAL A 29 24.75 -5.83 -10.51
CA VAL A 29 23.72 -6.84 -10.24
C VAL A 29 22.32 -6.24 -10.36
N PHE A 30 22.08 -5.08 -9.74
CA PHE A 30 20.81 -4.36 -9.76
C PHE A 30 20.31 -4.08 -11.19
N ARG A 31 21.17 -3.53 -12.05
CA ARG A 31 20.83 -3.25 -13.46
C ARG A 31 20.70 -4.51 -14.31
N ARG A 32 21.32 -5.62 -13.90
CA ARG A 32 21.13 -6.92 -14.56
C ARG A 32 19.83 -7.58 -14.14
N ASN A 33 19.37 -7.34 -12.90
CA ASN A 33 18.14 -7.90 -12.36
C ASN A 33 16.90 -7.34 -13.09
N VAL A 34 16.87 -6.01 -13.28
CA VAL A 34 15.74 -5.33 -13.93
C VAL A 34 16.25 -4.47 -15.08
N ALA A 35 15.80 -4.78 -16.30
CA ALA A 35 16.32 -4.15 -17.53
C ALA A 35 16.12 -2.61 -17.57
N THR A 36 15.07 -2.10 -16.92
CA THR A 36 14.76 -0.67 -16.81
C THR A 36 14.83 -0.18 -15.37
N ALA A 37 15.79 -0.71 -14.60
CA ALA A 37 15.96 -0.35 -13.19
C ALA A 37 16.17 1.17 -13.01
N HIS A 38 15.52 1.72 -12.00
CA HIS A 38 15.69 3.11 -11.59
C HIS A 38 16.94 3.23 -10.71
N ASP A 39 18.03 3.76 -11.27
CA ASP A 39 19.29 3.98 -10.55
C ASP A 39 19.13 4.83 -9.26
N CYS A 40 18.10 5.67 -9.20
CA CYS A 40 17.81 6.46 -7.99
C CYS A 40 17.32 5.63 -6.80
N TYR A 41 16.82 4.41 -7.03
CA TYR A 41 16.41 3.48 -5.98
C TYR A 41 17.54 2.58 -5.52
N GLY A 42 18.54 2.34 -6.37
CA GLY A 42 19.70 1.49 -6.08
C GLY A 42 20.33 1.67 -4.70
N PRO A 43 20.63 2.91 -4.22
CA PRO A 43 21.21 3.10 -2.90
C PRO A 43 20.29 2.64 -1.75
N VAL A 44 18.97 2.81 -1.90
CA VAL A 44 18.00 2.36 -0.88
C VAL A 44 17.84 0.85 -0.91
N VAL A 45 17.81 0.25 -2.09
CA VAL A 45 17.78 -1.22 -2.26
C VAL A 45 19.03 -1.86 -1.68
N GLN A 46 20.21 -1.27 -1.90
CA GLN A 46 21.46 -1.72 -1.30
C GLN A 46 21.44 -1.64 0.23
N GLY A 47 21.06 -0.48 0.77
CA GLY A 47 20.99 -0.30 2.23
C GLY A 47 20.04 -1.30 2.89
N ASP A 48 18.94 -1.61 2.21
CA ASP A 48 17.97 -2.59 2.67
C ASP A 48 18.52 -4.03 2.61
N TYR A 49 19.19 -4.42 1.52
CA TYR A 49 19.87 -5.72 1.39
C TYR A 49 20.92 -5.94 2.49
N GLU A 50 21.72 -4.93 2.78
CA GLU A 50 22.80 -5.00 3.79
C GLU A 50 22.27 -4.88 5.23
N GLY A 51 21.21 -4.11 5.42
CA GLY A 51 20.72 -3.70 6.75
C GLY A 51 19.63 -4.58 7.34
N GLN A 52 19.03 -5.50 6.57
CA GLN A 52 17.90 -6.32 7.01
C GLN A 52 18.23 -7.82 7.06
N PRO A 53 17.58 -8.59 7.96
CA PRO A 53 17.70 -10.05 7.98
C PRO A 53 17.15 -10.68 6.70
N GLN A 54 17.96 -11.50 6.03
CA GLN A 54 17.62 -12.15 4.76
C GLN A 54 16.67 -13.36 4.90
N ASN A 55 16.39 -13.79 6.13
CA ASN A 55 15.50 -14.93 6.43
C ASN A 55 14.08 -14.50 6.83
N ARG A 56 13.62 -13.34 6.35
CA ARG A 56 12.31 -12.76 6.65
C ARG A 56 11.65 -12.26 5.37
N VAL A 57 10.31 -12.30 5.38
CA VAL A 57 9.50 -11.68 4.33
C VAL A 57 9.09 -10.27 4.77
N CYS A 58 9.25 -9.29 3.89
CA CYS A 58 8.82 -7.93 4.14
C CYS A 58 7.36 -7.74 3.73
N MET A 59 6.54 -7.24 4.66
CA MET A 59 5.16 -6.89 4.35
C MET A 59 5.09 -5.46 3.80
N VAL A 60 4.49 -5.30 2.62
CA VAL A 60 4.44 -4.02 1.90
C VAL A 60 2.99 -3.57 1.67
N GLY A 61 2.74 -2.27 1.77
CA GLY A 61 1.40 -1.67 1.60
C GLY A 61 0.93 -1.51 0.15
N TYR A 62 1.50 -2.28 -0.76
CA TYR A 62 1.27 -2.29 -2.19
C TYR A 62 -0.17 -2.68 -2.56
N ALA A 63 -0.69 -2.12 -3.65
CA ALA A 63 -2.08 -2.10 -4.12
C ALA A 63 -3.06 -1.34 -3.22
N ALA A 64 -2.62 -0.81 -2.06
CA ALA A 64 -3.48 -0.04 -1.18
C ALA A 64 -4.01 1.29 -1.78
N PRO A 65 -3.19 2.07 -2.51
CA PRO A 65 -3.58 3.40 -2.97
C PRO A 65 -4.84 3.44 -3.85
N ILE A 66 -5.16 2.37 -4.59
CA ILE A 66 -6.32 2.34 -5.50
C ILE A 66 -7.65 2.61 -4.77
N PHE A 67 -7.81 2.14 -3.54
CA PHE A 67 -9.01 2.37 -2.75
C PHE A 67 -8.97 3.68 -1.94
N SER A 68 -8.04 4.59 -2.27
CA SER A 68 -7.97 5.99 -1.82
C SER A 68 -8.31 7.02 -2.91
N VAL A 69 -8.80 6.57 -4.06
CA VAL A 69 -9.31 7.39 -5.20
C VAL A 69 -8.36 8.50 -5.70
N PRO A 70 -7.08 8.18 -5.96
CA PRO A 70 -6.01 9.16 -6.15
C PRO A 70 -6.22 10.10 -7.35
N TYR A 71 -6.62 9.59 -8.53
CA TYR A 71 -6.86 10.45 -9.70
C TYR A 71 -8.07 11.35 -9.55
N ARG A 72 -9.16 10.87 -8.92
CA ARG A 72 -10.30 11.74 -8.61
C ARG A 72 -9.91 12.84 -7.63
N HIS A 73 -9.14 12.52 -6.59
CA HIS A 73 -8.65 13.54 -5.65
C HIS A 73 -7.83 14.61 -6.36
N ARG A 74 -6.94 14.19 -7.28
CA ARG A 74 -6.14 15.10 -8.09
C ARG A 74 -7.01 16.01 -8.96
N LEU A 75 -7.96 15.44 -9.71
CA LEU A 75 -8.85 16.21 -10.59
C LEU A 75 -9.72 17.17 -9.77
N GLN A 76 -10.34 16.72 -8.68
CA GLN A 76 -11.14 17.59 -7.79
C GLN A 76 -10.32 18.77 -7.22
N ARG A 77 -9.03 18.55 -6.94
CA ARG A 77 -8.16 19.59 -6.38
C ARG A 77 -7.64 20.59 -7.42
N TRP A 78 -7.33 20.13 -8.63
CA TRP A 78 -6.56 20.92 -9.61
C TRP A 78 -7.29 21.15 -10.95
N ARG A 79 -8.37 20.43 -11.21
CA ARG A 79 -9.30 20.58 -12.34
C ARG A 79 -10.76 20.32 -11.90
N PRO A 80 -11.31 21.13 -10.97
CA PRO A 80 -12.64 20.88 -10.41
C PRO A 80 -13.78 20.93 -11.43
N GLN A 81 -13.54 21.49 -12.62
CA GLN A 81 -14.50 21.55 -13.73
C GLN A 81 -14.55 20.26 -14.57
N THR A 82 -13.67 19.28 -14.33
CA THR A 82 -13.67 18.02 -15.08
C THR A 82 -14.99 17.28 -14.85
N ASP A 83 -15.67 16.90 -15.94
CA ASP A 83 -16.83 16.03 -15.90
C ASP A 83 -16.40 14.60 -15.56
N LEU A 84 -16.62 14.20 -14.31
CA LEU A 84 -16.29 12.84 -13.86
C LEU A 84 -17.22 11.78 -14.47
N GLY A 85 -18.35 12.17 -15.07
CA GLY A 85 -19.24 11.28 -15.82
C GLY A 85 -18.74 10.96 -17.23
N HIS A 86 -17.85 11.80 -17.79
CA HIS A 86 -17.30 11.63 -19.13
C HIS A 86 -15.78 11.81 -19.13
N ILE A 87 -15.07 10.70 -18.98
CA ILE A 87 -13.61 10.68 -18.97
C ILE A 87 -13.07 10.50 -20.40
N ASP A 88 -12.24 11.43 -20.83
CA ASP A 88 -11.58 11.43 -22.13
C ASP A 88 -10.05 11.25 -22.01
N VAL A 89 -9.38 11.20 -23.17
CA VAL A 89 -7.92 11.04 -23.25
C VAL A 89 -7.19 12.20 -22.58
N GLU A 90 -7.65 13.45 -22.74
CA GLU A 90 -7.00 14.61 -22.12
C GLU A 90 -7.00 14.52 -20.59
N THR A 91 -8.13 14.08 -20.02
CA THR A 91 -8.27 13.86 -18.58
C THR A 91 -7.28 12.83 -18.06
N LEU A 92 -7.09 11.73 -18.79
CA LEU A 92 -6.13 10.68 -18.44
C LEU A 92 -4.67 11.12 -18.62
N GLU A 93 -4.35 11.85 -19.69
CA GLU A 93 -3.02 12.47 -19.90
C GLU A 93 -2.63 13.39 -18.74
N TYR A 94 -3.59 14.21 -18.28
CA TYR A 94 -3.37 15.08 -17.13
C TYR A 94 -3.06 14.26 -15.86
N CYS A 95 -3.73 13.12 -15.68
CA CYS A 95 -3.52 12.25 -14.52
C CYS A 95 -2.12 11.59 -14.50
N THR A 96 -1.58 11.25 -15.68
CA THR A 96 -0.26 10.59 -15.81
C THR A 96 0.91 11.57 -15.98
N TYR A 97 0.62 12.83 -16.33
CA TYR A 97 1.60 13.81 -16.81
C TYR A 97 2.29 13.44 -18.13
N ARG A 98 1.73 12.49 -18.89
CA ARG A 98 2.28 12.05 -20.19
C ARG A 98 1.50 12.69 -21.33
N LYS A 99 2.19 13.44 -22.19
CA LYS A 99 1.60 14.19 -23.31
C LYS A 99 2.22 13.88 -24.67
N ASP A 100 3.21 13.00 -24.70
CA ASP A 100 3.85 12.59 -25.95
C ASP A 100 2.87 11.78 -26.82
N ALA A 101 3.11 11.79 -28.14
CA ALA A 101 2.20 11.17 -29.10
C ALA A 101 2.01 9.67 -28.88
N PHE A 102 3.04 8.97 -28.39
CA PHE A 102 2.97 7.55 -28.10
C PHE A 102 2.04 7.29 -26.90
N SER A 103 2.26 8.00 -25.79
CA SER A 103 1.41 7.90 -24.59
C SER A 103 -0.03 8.26 -24.89
N ARG A 104 -0.28 9.35 -25.63
CA ARG A 104 -1.63 9.75 -26.09
C ARG A 104 -2.34 8.61 -26.81
N ALA A 105 -1.65 8.02 -27.80
CA ALA A 105 -2.20 6.92 -28.58
C ALA A 105 -2.46 5.67 -27.72
N ALA A 106 -1.56 5.36 -26.78
CA ALA A 106 -1.74 4.24 -25.86
C ALA A 106 -2.93 4.45 -24.91
N ILE A 107 -3.07 5.64 -24.34
CA ILE A 107 -4.20 6.03 -23.49
C ILE A 107 -5.52 5.95 -24.27
N GLY A 108 -5.54 6.48 -25.50
CA GLY A 108 -6.72 6.41 -26.37
C GLY A 108 -7.14 4.97 -26.67
N ARG A 109 -6.17 4.10 -27.02
CA ARG A 109 -6.44 2.67 -27.21
C ARG A 109 -6.91 1.98 -25.94
N TRP A 110 -6.32 2.31 -24.78
CA TRP A 110 -6.75 1.75 -23.51
C TRP A 110 -8.20 2.14 -23.23
N LEU A 111 -8.52 3.43 -23.30
CA LEU A 111 -9.84 3.97 -23.00
C LEU A 111 -10.93 3.40 -23.92
N SER A 112 -10.64 3.21 -25.21
CA SER A 112 -11.59 2.64 -26.18
C SER A 112 -11.85 1.14 -25.97
N ASN A 113 -10.99 0.44 -25.23
CA ASN A 113 -11.11 -1.00 -24.96
C ASN A 113 -11.56 -1.30 -23.52
N VAL A 114 -11.86 -0.28 -22.70
CA VAL A 114 -12.36 -0.49 -21.34
C VAL A 114 -13.71 -1.21 -21.41
N PRO A 115 -13.85 -2.41 -20.82
CA PRO A 115 -15.12 -3.12 -20.82
C PRO A 115 -16.12 -2.40 -19.90
N PRO A 116 -17.44 -2.56 -20.14
CA PRO A 116 -18.44 -2.15 -19.17
C PRO A 116 -18.14 -2.77 -17.80
N SER A 117 -18.00 -1.95 -16.77
CA SER A 117 -17.69 -2.41 -15.42
C SER A 117 -18.38 -1.54 -14.37
N ASN A 118 -18.53 -2.09 -13.16
CA ASN A 118 -19.01 -1.33 -12.01
C ASN A 118 -17.90 -0.48 -11.36
N LEU A 119 -16.69 -0.52 -11.91
CA LEU A 119 -15.58 0.32 -11.48
C LEU A 119 -15.58 1.59 -12.30
N HIS A 120 -15.29 2.70 -11.62
CA HIS A 120 -15.09 3.96 -12.31
C HIS A 120 -13.79 3.88 -13.13
N VAL A 121 -13.83 4.36 -14.37
CA VAL A 121 -12.70 4.28 -15.30
C VAL A 121 -11.40 4.87 -14.74
N LEU A 122 -11.46 5.96 -13.98
CA LEU A 122 -10.28 6.51 -13.27
C LEU A 122 -9.64 5.57 -12.24
N ASP A 123 -10.43 4.75 -11.53
CA ASP A 123 -9.87 3.77 -10.59
C ASP A 123 -9.20 2.62 -11.36
N LEU A 124 -9.83 2.16 -12.44
CA LEU A 124 -9.28 1.11 -13.32
C LEU A 124 -7.99 1.58 -14.00
N PHE A 125 -7.99 2.81 -14.53
CA PHE A 125 -6.83 3.39 -15.18
C PHE A 125 -5.66 3.60 -14.23
N TYR A 126 -5.94 4.10 -13.01
CA TYR A 126 -4.91 4.21 -11.97
C TYR A 126 -4.28 2.85 -11.64
N TRP A 127 -5.10 1.81 -11.55
CA TRP A 127 -4.62 0.45 -11.28
C TRP A 127 -3.68 -0.03 -12.37
N GLU A 128 -4.07 0.07 -13.64
CA GLU A 128 -3.31 -0.51 -14.74
C GLU A 128 -2.11 0.35 -15.13
N GLU A 129 -2.26 1.68 -15.18
CA GLU A 129 -1.20 2.58 -15.61
C GLU A 129 -0.21 2.88 -14.48
N ARG A 130 -0.70 3.25 -13.29
CA ARG A 130 0.16 3.75 -12.23
C ARG A 130 0.65 2.62 -11.34
N GLU A 131 -0.25 1.87 -10.72
CA GLU A 131 0.14 0.78 -9.80
C GLU A 131 0.80 -0.36 -10.59
N GLY A 132 0.16 -0.80 -11.68
CA GLY A 132 0.67 -1.87 -12.54
C GLY A 132 2.04 -1.59 -13.15
N ASN A 133 2.44 -0.32 -13.27
CA ASN A 133 3.79 0.06 -13.71
C ASN A 133 4.70 0.34 -12.50
N TRP A 134 4.41 1.37 -11.72
CA TRP A 134 5.29 1.83 -10.64
C TRP A 134 5.50 0.79 -9.55
N GLU A 135 4.43 0.10 -9.14
CA GLU A 135 4.51 -0.88 -8.06
C GLU A 135 5.12 -2.20 -8.54
N ALA A 136 4.75 -2.68 -9.72
CA ALA A 136 5.33 -3.89 -10.29
C ALA A 136 6.85 -3.71 -10.52
N MET A 137 7.26 -2.54 -11.02
CA MET A 137 8.67 -2.19 -11.17
C MET A 137 9.37 -2.10 -9.80
N GLY A 138 8.77 -1.43 -8.82
CA GLY A 138 9.33 -1.34 -7.47
C GLY A 138 9.50 -2.71 -6.80
N LEU A 139 8.52 -3.62 -6.95
CA LEU A 139 8.65 -4.99 -6.46
C LEU A 139 9.81 -5.73 -7.12
N ALA A 140 9.93 -5.66 -8.44
CA ALA A 140 11.02 -6.32 -9.17
C ALA A 140 12.40 -5.77 -8.79
N GLU A 141 12.50 -4.47 -8.53
CA GLU A 141 13.75 -3.81 -8.13
C GLU A 141 14.16 -4.18 -6.70
N TRP A 142 13.20 -4.30 -5.79
CA TRP A 142 13.43 -4.69 -4.39
C TRP A 142 13.56 -6.20 -4.16
N ASP A 143 13.15 -7.03 -5.13
CA ASP A 143 13.29 -8.49 -5.07
C ASP A 143 14.75 -8.93 -4.89
N LEU A 144 15.70 -8.12 -5.35
CA LEU A 144 17.12 -8.32 -5.09
C LEU A 144 17.50 -8.18 -3.60
N ALA A 145 16.81 -7.31 -2.87
CA ALA A 145 17.12 -7.01 -1.47
C ALA A 145 16.43 -7.96 -0.49
N ARG A 146 15.20 -8.38 -0.81
CA ARG A 146 14.35 -9.19 0.07
C ARG A 146 13.11 -9.71 -0.62
N GLU A 147 12.63 -10.85 -0.13
CA GLU A 147 11.30 -11.35 -0.45
C GLU A 147 10.22 -10.42 0.16
N SER A 148 9.23 -10.07 -0.65
CA SER A 148 8.17 -9.13 -0.26
C SER A 148 6.78 -9.76 -0.44
N PHE A 149 5.87 -9.43 0.48
CA PHE A 149 4.48 -9.86 0.47
C PHE A 149 3.53 -8.66 0.53
N ALA A 150 2.69 -8.51 -0.49
CA ALA A 150 1.72 -7.43 -0.64
C ALA A 150 0.30 -7.92 -0.28
N PRO A 151 -0.14 -7.84 1.00
CA PRO A 151 -1.44 -8.39 1.42
C PRO A 151 -2.64 -7.76 0.72
N PHE A 152 -2.55 -6.48 0.33
CA PHE A 152 -3.67 -5.82 -0.36
C PHE A 152 -3.76 -6.18 -1.84
N ASN A 153 -2.72 -6.76 -2.45
CA ASN A 153 -2.77 -7.31 -3.80
C ASN A 153 -3.47 -8.68 -3.84
N CYS A 154 -4.64 -8.74 -3.19
CA CYS A 154 -5.50 -9.90 -3.13
C CYS A 154 -6.79 -9.54 -3.87
N ARG A 155 -7.11 -10.28 -4.94
CA ARG A 155 -8.31 -10.04 -5.76
C ARG A 155 -9.57 -9.92 -4.90
N GLN A 156 -9.74 -10.80 -3.92
CA GLN A 156 -10.91 -10.79 -3.04
C GLN A 156 -10.98 -9.49 -2.21
N PHE A 157 -9.85 -9.06 -1.66
CA PHE A 157 -9.77 -7.81 -0.92
C PHE A 157 -10.04 -6.60 -1.82
N LEU A 158 -9.39 -6.54 -2.99
CA LEU A 158 -9.53 -5.44 -3.95
C LEU A 158 -10.97 -5.30 -4.45
N VAL A 159 -11.62 -6.40 -4.84
CA VAL A 159 -13.04 -6.38 -5.27
C VAL A 159 -13.94 -5.84 -4.17
N ASN A 160 -13.71 -6.26 -2.92
CA ASN A 160 -14.50 -5.79 -1.78
C ASN A 160 -14.24 -4.31 -1.48
N ALA A 161 -12.98 -3.90 -1.42
CA ALA A 161 -12.58 -2.52 -1.16
C ALA A 161 -13.09 -1.57 -2.24
N LEU A 162 -12.98 -1.94 -3.52
CA LEU A 162 -13.45 -1.11 -4.64
C LEU A 162 -14.98 -1.01 -4.73
N SER A 163 -15.71 -1.99 -4.17
CA SER A 163 -17.17 -1.95 -4.08
C SER A 163 -17.69 -0.94 -3.05
N ILE A 164 -16.82 -0.38 -2.22
CA ILE A 164 -17.19 0.63 -1.23
C ILE A 164 -17.43 1.98 -1.94
N PRO A 165 -18.52 2.70 -1.60
CA PRO A 165 -18.80 4.01 -2.19
C PRO A 165 -17.60 4.95 -2.08
N GLU A 166 -17.30 5.68 -3.16
CA GLU A 166 -16.16 6.60 -3.23
C GLU A 166 -16.07 7.53 -2.01
N LYS A 167 -17.20 8.09 -1.57
CA LYS A 167 -17.26 9.03 -0.44
C LYS A 167 -16.67 8.46 0.85
N ASP A 168 -16.72 7.14 1.03
CA ASP A 168 -16.24 6.45 2.23
C ASP A 168 -14.76 6.01 2.06
N ARG A 169 -14.23 6.10 0.84
CA ARG A 169 -12.86 5.74 0.46
C ARG A 169 -11.90 6.93 0.40
N LYS A 170 -12.39 8.17 0.51
CA LYS A 170 -11.62 9.38 0.19
C LYS A 170 -11.36 10.30 1.36
N ARG A 171 -10.46 11.27 1.12
CA ARG A 171 -10.20 12.42 2.00
C ARG A 171 -11.48 13.21 2.29
N PRO A 172 -11.54 13.94 3.42
CA PRO A 172 -10.49 14.05 4.44
C PRO A 172 -10.51 12.95 5.49
N LEU A 173 -11.63 12.24 5.63
CA LEU A 173 -11.87 11.35 6.78
C LEU A 173 -11.45 9.90 6.54
N TYR A 174 -11.37 9.45 5.27
CA TYR A 174 -11.13 8.04 4.92
C TYR A 174 -11.93 7.02 5.78
N PRO A 175 -13.28 7.14 5.88
CA PRO A 175 -14.07 6.33 6.80
C PRO A 175 -13.84 4.81 6.69
N PHE A 176 -13.62 4.30 5.47
CA PHE A 176 -13.27 2.91 5.24
C PHE A 176 -11.98 2.49 5.96
N HIS A 177 -10.91 3.28 5.81
CA HIS A 177 -9.60 2.97 6.37
C HIS A 177 -9.65 3.03 7.90
N GLU A 178 -10.27 4.07 8.45
CA GLU A 178 -10.47 4.20 9.90
C GLU A 178 -11.27 3.01 10.46
N SER A 179 -12.36 2.63 9.79
CA SER A 179 -13.17 1.49 10.20
C SER A 179 -12.39 0.17 10.14
N LEU A 180 -11.58 -0.02 9.10
CA LEU A 180 -10.74 -1.20 8.95
C LEU A 180 -9.70 -1.28 10.07
N MET A 181 -9.01 -0.18 10.38
CA MET A 181 -8.03 -0.11 11.47
C MET A 181 -8.68 -0.31 12.84
N ARG A 182 -9.83 0.32 13.10
CA ARG A 182 -10.58 0.15 14.35
C ARG A 182 -10.99 -1.30 14.59
N HIS A 183 -11.31 -2.01 13.52
CA HIS A 183 -11.71 -3.41 13.57
C HIS A 183 -10.53 -4.37 13.70
N MET A 184 -9.45 -4.13 12.95
CA MET A 184 -8.32 -5.06 12.86
C MET A 184 -7.23 -4.82 13.91
N TRP A 185 -6.94 -3.57 14.22
CA TRP A 185 -5.83 -3.19 15.10
C TRP A 185 -6.04 -1.79 15.70
N PRO A 186 -7.02 -1.61 16.61
CA PRO A 186 -7.44 -0.30 17.08
C PRO A 186 -6.34 0.54 17.72
N GLU A 187 -5.31 -0.09 18.29
CA GLU A 187 -4.15 0.55 18.90
C GLU A 187 -3.35 1.41 17.89
N VAL A 188 -3.41 1.11 16.58
CA VAL A 188 -2.75 1.94 15.55
C VAL A 188 -3.38 3.32 15.42
N LEU A 189 -4.62 3.50 15.90
CA LEU A 189 -5.33 4.77 15.94
C LEU A 189 -4.93 5.66 17.13
N SER A 190 -3.90 5.27 17.89
CA SER A 190 -3.26 6.13 18.89
C SER A 190 -2.49 7.30 18.26
N GLU A 191 -2.13 7.20 16.98
CA GLU A 191 -1.60 8.29 16.17
C GLU A 191 -2.65 8.79 15.15
N PRO A 192 -2.63 10.09 14.80
CA PRO A 192 -3.58 10.64 13.83
C PRO A 192 -3.38 10.06 12.43
N LEU A 193 -4.50 9.77 11.76
CA LEU A 193 -4.49 9.38 10.34
C LEU A 193 -4.21 10.60 9.46
N ASN A 194 -3.14 10.52 8.66
CA ASN A 194 -2.72 11.60 7.75
C ASN A 194 -2.70 12.97 8.46
N PRO A 195 -1.81 13.17 9.45
CA PRO A 195 -1.74 14.42 10.18
C PRO A 195 -1.53 15.59 9.19
N PRO A 196 -2.14 16.76 9.48
CA PRO A 196 -1.86 17.95 8.70
C PRO A 196 -0.37 18.29 8.78
N ASP A 197 0.20 18.80 7.68
CA ASP A 197 1.58 19.28 7.67
C ASP A 197 1.81 20.25 8.84
N GLU A 198 2.93 20.09 9.56
CA GLU A 198 3.29 20.99 10.65
C GLU A 198 3.33 22.44 10.13
N GLY A 199 2.47 23.31 10.69
CA GLY A 199 2.29 24.69 10.23
C GLY A 199 0.89 25.04 9.69
N ALA A 200 -0.01 24.07 9.51
CA ALA A 200 -1.36 24.30 8.94
C ALA A 200 -2.47 24.57 9.98
N GLY A 201 -2.14 25.03 11.20
CA GLY A 201 -3.04 25.04 12.38
C GLY A 201 -4.41 25.70 12.19
N LEU A 202 -4.48 26.82 11.45
CA LEU A 202 -5.74 27.52 11.17
C LEU A 202 -6.65 26.70 10.25
N SER A 203 -6.08 26.05 9.25
CA SER A 203 -6.83 25.22 8.30
C SER A 203 -7.32 23.90 8.90
N VAL A 204 -6.67 23.43 9.97
CA VAL A 204 -7.11 22.27 10.76
C VAL A 204 -8.25 22.68 11.69
N ALA A 205 -8.14 23.81 12.37
CA ALA A 205 -9.20 24.34 13.23
C ALA A 205 -10.49 24.63 12.45
N ILE A 206 -10.38 25.25 11.27
CA ILE A 206 -11.54 25.50 10.39
C ILE A 206 -12.20 24.19 9.95
N ARG A 207 -11.40 23.17 9.56
CA ARG A 207 -11.94 21.85 9.18
C ARG A 207 -12.60 21.11 10.35
N SER A 208 -12.03 21.19 11.55
CA SER A 208 -12.63 20.60 12.75
C SER A 208 -13.96 21.27 13.13
N LEU A 209 -14.06 22.59 12.93
CA LEU A 209 -15.29 23.35 13.14
C LEU A 209 -16.36 23.01 12.09
N ASP A 210 -15.97 22.82 10.83
CA ASP A 210 -16.90 22.36 9.78
C ASP A 210 -17.42 20.94 10.06
N GLN A 211 -16.57 20.04 10.56
CA GLN A 211 -16.98 18.69 10.98
C GLN A 211 -17.94 18.72 12.18
N LEU A 212 -17.71 19.59 13.15
CA LEU A 212 -18.64 19.81 14.27
C LEU A 212 -19.96 20.39 13.77
N ARG A 213 -19.90 21.35 12.86
CA ARG A 213 -21.08 21.99 12.26
C ARG A 213 -21.91 21.00 11.45
N GLU A 214 -21.30 20.11 10.67
CA GLU A 214 -22.02 19.03 9.96
C GLU A 214 -22.64 18.01 10.93
N LYS A 215 -21.94 17.64 12.01
CA LYS A 215 -22.48 16.77 13.07
C LYS A 215 -23.67 17.39 13.80
N ILE A 216 -23.64 18.70 14.01
CA ILE A 216 -24.72 19.45 14.67
C ILE A 216 -25.90 19.69 13.70
N SER A 217 -25.62 19.84 12.40
CA SER A 217 -26.61 20.29 11.41
C SER A 217 -27.52 19.18 10.84
N ASN A 218 -27.23 17.88 11.00
CA ASN A 218 -28.07 16.84 10.40
C ASN A 218 -28.20 15.53 11.22
N LYS A 219 -29.36 15.42 11.90
CA LYS A 219 -30.12 14.22 12.35
C LYS A 219 -29.40 13.18 13.24
N PRO A 220 -30.15 12.51 14.15
CA PRO A 220 -29.59 11.49 15.03
C PRO A 220 -28.85 10.42 14.20
N PRO A 221 -27.76 9.82 14.75
CA PRO A 221 -27.02 8.80 14.04
C PRO A 221 -28.01 7.71 13.63
N ARG A 222 -28.27 7.60 12.33
CA ARG A 222 -29.00 6.45 11.79
C ARG A 222 -28.27 5.23 12.32
N THR A 223 -29.01 4.42 13.07
CA THR A 223 -28.63 3.15 13.66
C THR A 223 -27.51 2.44 12.90
N MET A 224 -26.52 1.98 13.66
CA MET A 224 -25.27 1.31 13.25
C MET A 224 -25.45 0.14 12.27
N ALA A 225 -25.70 0.46 11.01
CA ALA A 225 -25.58 -0.45 9.89
C ALA A 225 -25.12 0.35 8.67
N THR A 226 -23.88 0.88 8.74
CA THR A 226 -23.26 1.53 7.59
C THR A 226 -23.04 0.48 6.48
N PRO A 227 -22.92 0.90 5.20
CA PRO A 227 -22.48 0.00 4.13
C PRO A 227 -21.19 -0.77 4.46
N VAL A 228 -20.33 -0.18 5.31
CA VAL A 228 -19.13 -0.79 5.88
C VAL A 228 -19.49 -1.93 6.84
N THR A 229 -20.42 -1.74 7.78
CA THR A 229 -20.94 -2.83 8.62
C THR A 229 -21.58 -3.94 7.78
N ARG A 230 -22.29 -3.60 6.69
CA ARG A 230 -22.84 -4.59 5.75
C ARG A 230 -21.77 -5.32 4.95
N ALA A 231 -20.66 -4.65 4.60
CA ALA A 231 -19.51 -5.28 3.96
C ALA A 231 -18.83 -6.29 4.90
N PHE A 232 -18.66 -5.94 6.18
CA PHE A 232 -18.18 -6.86 7.21
C PHE A 232 -19.16 -8.01 7.48
N GLN A 233 -20.48 -7.75 7.50
CA GLN A 233 -21.52 -8.79 7.67
C GLN A 233 -21.64 -9.75 6.48
N ARG A 234 -21.33 -9.31 5.25
CA ARG A 234 -21.34 -10.15 4.03
C ARG A 234 -20.09 -11.01 3.88
N HIS A 235 -19.05 -10.75 4.67
CA HIS A 235 -17.76 -11.42 4.59
C HIS A 235 -17.28 -11.84 5.99
N PRO A 236 -17.83 -12.95 6.54
CA PRO A 236 -17.60 -13.36 7.93
C PRO A 236 -16.13 -13.62 8.30
N TRP A 237 -15.25 -13.83 7.32
CA TRP A 237 -13.82 -14.03 7.55
C TRP A 237 -13.09 -12.74 7.97
N LEU A 238 -13.60 -11.54 7.63
CA LEU A 238 -13.09 -10.29 8.18
C LEU A 238 -13.38 -10.17 9.69
N THR A 239 -14.39 -10.89 10.17
CA THR A 239 -14.77 -10.94 11.60
C THR A 239 -14.23 -12.17 12.33
N ASP A 240 -13.66 -13.16 11.62
CA ASP A 240 -13.20 -14.43 12.18
C ASP A 240 -11.65 -14.52 12.16
N LEU A 241 -11.02 -13.61 12.90
CA LEU A 241 -9.57 -13.62 13.13
C LEU A 241 -9.11 -14.78 14.04
N ALA A 242 -10.02 -15.53 14.64
CA ALA A 242 -9.69 -16.71 15.44
C ALA A 242 -9.03 -17.82 14.62
N ARG A 243 -9.17 -17.79 13.29
CA ARG A 243 -8.42 -18.64 12.34
C ARG A 243 -6.99 -18.17 12.07
N ILE A 244 -6.66 -16.93 12.40
CA ILE A 244 -5.30 -16.37 12.31
C ILE A 244 -4.69 -16.39 13.71
N SER A 245 -4.62 -17.58 14.32
CA SER A 245 -3.81 -17.78 15.52
C SER A 245 -2.35 -17.97 15.06
N TRP A 246 -1.52 -16.95 15.23
CA TRP A 246 -0.08 -17.16 15.20
C TRP A 246 0.31 -18.00 16.42
N PRO A 247 1.09 -19.08 16.27
CA PRO A 247 1.62 -19.78 17.42
C PRO A 247 2.39 -18.77 18.28
N THR A 248 1.98 -18.59 19.54
CA THR A 248 2.67 -17.75 20.51
C THR A 248 4.00 -18.35 20.97
N THR A 249 4.31 -19.56 20.49
CA THR A 249 5.57 -20.25 20.73
C THR A 249 6.35 -20.32 19.42
N PRO A 250 7.57 -19.76 19.33
CA PRO A 250 8.43 -20.01 18.19
C PRO A 250 8.66 -21.52 18.05
N PRO A 251 8.71 -22.07 16.82
CA PRO A 251 9.04 -23.48 16.62
C PRO A 251 10.40 -23.77 17.27
N ALA A 252 10.48 -24.89 18.00
CA ALA A 252 11.72 -25.33 18.61
C ALA A 252 12.83 -25.35 17.55
N ALA A 253 14.00 -24.80 17.90
CA ALA A 253 15.15 -24.80 17.02
C ALA A 253 15.41 -26.23 16.51
N PRO A 254 15.69 -26.44 15.21
CA PRO A 254 16.02 -27.76 14.72
C PRO A 254 17.22 -28.29 15.50
N ASP A 255 17.07 -29.51 16.00
CA ASP A 255 18.07 -30.23 16.78
C ASP A 255 19.38 -30.22 15.97
N ARG A 256 20.35 -29.44 16.43
CA ARG A 256 21.69 -29.45 15.85
C ARG A 256 22.30 -30.76 16.30
N GLY A 257 22.13 -31.78 15.47
CA GLY A 257 22.72 -33.09 15.67
C GLY A 257 24.15 -32.96 16.18
N SER A 258 24.40 -33.62 17.31
CA SER A 258 25.72 -33.66 17.95
C SER A 258 26.79 -34.08 16.95
N PRO A 259 28.00 -33.48 16.99
CA PRO A 259 29.07 -33.87 16.09
C PRO A 259 29.43 -35.33 16.36
N ALA A 260 29.28 -36.18 15.35
CA ALA A 260 29.75 -37.55 15.39
C ALA A 260 31.27 -37.52 15.61
N ALA A 261 31.68 -37.99 16.78
CA ALA A 261 33.06 -38.28 17.08
C ALA A 261 33.48 -39.57 16.35
N GLY A 262 34.63 -39.49 15.66
CA GLY A 262 35.53 -40.63 15.48
C GLY A 262 35.49 -41.34 14.13
N GLY A 263 36.67 -41.46 13.52
CA GLY A 263 36.92 -42.48 12.50
C GLY A 263 38.02 -42.15 11.50
N HIS A 264 39.26 -41.94 11.95
CA HIS A 264 40.42 -42.20 11.09
C HIS A 264 40.43 -43.68 10.69
N GLY A 265 40.63 -43.96 9.40
CA GLY A 265 40.85 -45.30 8.86
C GLY A 265 41.55 -45.21 7.52
N GLU A 266 42.84 -45.50 7.52
CA GLU A 266 43.70 -45.67 6.35
C GLU A 266 43.33 -46.93 5.54
N ALA A 267 43.67 -46.89 4.25
CA ALA A 267 44.19 -47.95 3.36
C ALA A 267 43.53 -49.35 3.34
N ASN A 268 43.00 -49.73 2.17
CA ASN A 268 43.56 -50.78 1.27
C ASN A 268 42.52 -51.23 0.23
N GLY A 269 42.93 -51.29 -1.05
CA GLY A 269 42.16 -51.85 -2.17
C GLY A 269 42.32 -51.06 -3.45
#